data_AF-A0A3N5NFI6-F1
#
_entry.id   AF-A0A3N5NFI6-F1
#
_cell.length_a   1.000
_cell.length_b   1.000
_cell.length_c   1.000
_cell.angle_alpha   90.00
_cell.angle_beta   90.00
_cell.angle_gamma   90.00
#
_symmetry.space_group_name_H-M   'P 1'
#
loop_
_entity.id
_entity.type
_entity.pdbx_description
1 polymer ?
#
loop_
_entity_poly.entity_id
_entity_poly.type
_entity_poly.pdbx_seq_one_letter_code
_entity_poly.pdbx_strand_id
1 'polypeptide(L)'
;ATDAQGNYLLRTVRPIGYYIPLDGPVGGMVQAQQRHGMRPAHIHFLISAPGYRELTTALYIAGDEHLEDDVVFGASGDLVAEIKPRDPACPIPGLPSVHFNFSLSRESAADKLSGRVGADPGQITAGDVKAERPYGSPPAEISAEAETKKGGILAGLFRGR
;
A
#
# COMPACT_ATOMS: atom_id res chain seq x y z
N ALA A 1 14.95 -15.25 -8.46
CA ALA A 1 16.23 -15.60 -7.83
C ALA A 1 17.34 -14.85 -8.54
N THR A 2 18.44 -14.54 -7.86
CA THR A 2 19.63 -13.92 -8.46
C THR A 2 20.62 -14.99 -8.94
N ASP A 3 21.50 -14.63 -9.86
CA ASP A 3 22.65 -15.45 -10.26
C ASP A 3 23.80 -15.37 -9.24
N ALA A 4 24.92 -16.02 -9.56
CA ALA A 4 26.12 -16.06 -8.71
C ALA A 4 26.79 -14.69 -8.53
N GLN A 5 26.52 -13.74 -9.41
CA GLN A 5 27.02 -12.37 -9.36
C GLN A 5 26.00 -11.41 -8.71
N GLY A 6 24.83 -11.91 -8.30
CA GLY A 6 23.77 -11.12 -7.69
C GLY A 6 22.84 -10.44 -8.71
N ASN A 7 22.95 -10.73 -10.00
CA ASN A 7 22.08 -10.14 -11.01
C ASN A 7 20.72 -10.83 -11.05
N TYR A 8 19.70 -10.10 -11.50
CA TYR A 8 18.38 -10.63 -11.76
C TYR A 8 17.85 -10.06 -13.09
N LEU A 9 16.94 -10.81 -13.73
CA LEU A 9 16.28 -10.40 -14.96
C LEU A 9 14.80 -10.73 -14.87
N LEU A 10 13.94 -9.74 -15.10
CA LEU A 10 12.51 -9.93 -15.28
C LEU A 10 12.12 -9.50 -16.68
N ARG A 11 11.35 -10.35 -17.37
CA ARG A 11 10.69 -10.00 -18.63
C ARG A 11 9.20 -9.86 -18.36
N THR A 12 8.67 -8.68 -18.62
CA THR A 12 7.26 -8.35 -18.36
C THR A 12 6.77 -7.31 -19.38
N VAL A 13 5.50 -6.93 -19.26
CA VAL A 13 4.91 -5.80 -19.97
C VAL A 13 5.01 -4.52 -19.13
N ARG A 14 5.06 -3.36 -19.81
CA ARG A 14 5.04 -2.07 -19.14
C ARG A 14 3.72 -1.93 -18.35
N PRO A 15 3.76 -1.63 -17.04
CA PRO A 15 2.54 -1.38 -16.28
C PRO A 15 1.91 -0.03 -16.68
N ILE A 16 0.62 0.11 -16.35
CA ILE A 16 -0.10 1.37 -16.44
C ILE A 16 -0.46 1.84 -15.02
N GLY A 17 -0.64 3.15 -14.85
CA GLY A 17 -1.25 3.70 -13.65
C GLY A 17 -2.69 3.21 -13.47
N TYR A 18 -3.20 3.28 -12.24
CA TYR A 18 -4.55 2.82 -11.93
C TYR A 18 -5.22 3.68 -10.88
N TYR A 19 -6.55 3.62 -10.85
CA TYR A 19 -7.39 4.32 -9.89
C TYR A 19 -7.73 3.40 -8.71
N ILE A 20 -7.59 3.89 -7.47
CA ILE A 20 -8.03 3.15 -6.28
C ILE A 20 -9.54 3.34 -6.04
N PRO A 21 -10.26 2.33 -5.53
CA PRO A 21 -11.65 2.51 -5.13
C PRO A 21 -11.81 3.62 -4.07
N LEU A 22 -12.75 4.54 -4.29
CA LEU A 22 -13.05 5.65 -3.37
C LEU A 22 -14.44 5.54 -2.71
N ASP A 23 -15.11 4.40 -2.83
CA ASP A 23 -16.44 4.13 -2.26
C ASP A 23 -16.38 3.71 -0.77
N GLY A 24 -15.19 3.61 -0.19
CA GLY A 24 -14.98 3.31 1.24
C GLY A 24 -14.57 4.51 2.09
N PRO A 25 -14.42 4.31 3.42
CA PRO A 25 -13.96 5.31 4.38
C PRO A 25 -12.67 6.05 3.98
N VAL A 26 -11.67 5.35 3.44
CA VAL A 26 -10.44 5.98 2.93
C VAL A 26 -10.76 6.89 1.73
N GLY A 27 -11.68 6.46 0.86
CA GLY A 27 -12.16 7.28 -0.24
C GLY A 27 -12.81 8.58 0.22
N GLY A 28 -13.64 8.52 1.27
CA GLY A 28 -14.20 9.71 1.91
C GLY A 28 -13.12 10.68 2.42
N MET A 29 -12.02 10.16 3.00
CA MET A 29 -10.89 10.99 3.44
C MET A 29 -10.14 11.64 2.28
N VAL A 30 -9.95 10.93 1.17
CA VAL A 30 -9.30 11.45 -0.05
C VAL A 30 -10.17 12.53 -0.70
N GLN A 31 -11.48 12.30 -0.82
CA GLN A 31 -12.43 13.25 -1.38
C GLN A 31 -12.56 14.52 -0.52
N ALA A 32 -12.53 14.39 0.81
CA ALA A 32 -12.55 15.53 1.73
C ALA A 32 -11.34 16.46 1.54
N GLN A 33 -10.21 15.94 1.05
CA GLN A 33 -9.02 16.70 0.67
C GLN A 33 -9.07 17.21 -0.78
N GLN A 34 -10.14 16.92 -1.53
CA GLN A 34 -10.28 17.25 -2.96
C GLN A 34 -9.17 16.64 -3.83
N ARG A 35 -8.73 15.42 -3.51
CA ARG A 35 -7.66 14.70 -4.22
C ARG A 35 -8.24 13.59 -5.10
N HIS A 36 -7.52 13.22 -6.16
CA HIS A 36 -7.89 12.10 -7.03
C HIS A 36 -7.46 10.75 -6.43
N GLY A 37 -8.01 9.65 -6.96
CA GLY A 37 -7.65 8.27 -6.61
C GLY A 37 -6.55 7.64 -7.48
N MET A 38 -5.89 8.40 -8.36
CA MET A 38 -4.88 7.83 -9.25
C MET A 38 -3.56 7.50 -8.55
N ARG A 39 -2.98 6.36 -8.96
CA ARG A 39 -1.60 5.96 -8.69
C ARG A 39 -0.83 5.86 -10.01
N PRO A 40 0.44 6.32 -10.05
CA PRO A 40 1.28 6.22 -11.23
C PRO A 40 1.59 4.76 -11.59
N ALA A 41 2.02 4.47 -12.82
CA ALA A 41 2.50 3.15 -13.20
C ALA A 41 3.70 2.72 -12.33
N HIS A 42 3.61 1.54 -11.71
CA HIS A 42 4.67 1.03 -10.84
C HIS A 42 4.76 -0.50 -10.83
N ILE A 43 5.89 -1.00 -10.32
CA ILE A 43 6.19 -2.43 -10.13
C ILE A 43 6.59 -2.63 -8.68
N HIS A 44 5.87 -3.49 -7.96
CA HIS A 44 6.20 -3.84 -6.58
C HIS A 44 7.34 -4.85 -6.51
N PHE A 45 8.20 -4.67 -5.51
CA PHE A 45 9.30 -5.56 -5.20
C PHE A 45 9.29 -5.95 -3.72
N LEU A 46 9.51 -7.24 -3.49
CA LEU A 46 9.76 -7.81 -2.18
C LEU A 46 11.02 -8.64 -2.28
N ILE A 47 12.09 -8.17 -1.64
CA ILE A 47 13.44 -8.70 -1.83
C ILE A 47 13.99 -9.15 -0.49
N SER A 48 14.38 -10.42 -0.41
CA SER A 48 14.96 -11.01 0.78
C SER A 48 16.24 -11.78 0.44
N ALA A 49 17.18 -11.76 1.39
CA ALA A 49 18.41 -12.53 1.34
C ALA A 49 18.83 -12.89 2.78
N PRO A 50 19.45 -14.06 3.01
CA PRO A 50 19.89 -14.46 4.35
C PRO A 50 20.83 -13.43 5.00
N GLY A 51 20.52 -13.02 6.24
CA GLY A 51 21.32 -12.04 7.00
C GLY A 51 21.12 -10.58 6.59
N TYR A 52 20.09 -10.30 5.79
CA TYR A 52 19.67 -8.96 5.39
C TYR A 52 18.22 -8.70 5.79
N ARG A 53 17.91 -7.44 6.08
CA ARG A 53 16.52 -6.99 6.29
C ARG A 53 15.77 -7.09 4.96
N GLU A 54 14.56 -7.64 5.00
CA GLU A 54 13.68 -7.69 3.82
C GLU A 54 13.35 -6.27 3.35
N LEU A 55 13.44 -6.05 2.04
CA LEU A 55 13.10 -4.79 1.40
C LEU A 55 11.74 -4.92 0.71
N THR A 56 10.76 -4.18 1.22
CA THR A 56 9.47 -3.92 0.57
C THR A 56 9.54 -2.56 -0.10
N THR A 57 9.45 -2.53 -1.43
CA THR A 57 9.55 -1.29 -2.21
C THR A 57 8.76 -1.37 -3.51
N ALA A 58 8.73 -0.29 -4.28
CA ALA A 58 8.18 -0.25 -5.63
C ALA A 58 9.05 0.65 -6.51
N LEU A 59 9.08 0.36 -7.82
CA LEU A 59 9.67 1.25 -8.83
C LEU A 59 8.56 1.93 -9.61
N TYR A 60 8.69 3.22 -9.83
CA TYR A 60 7.73 4.07 -10.53
C TYR A 60 8.23 4.43 -11.92
N ILE A 61 7.37 4.42 -12.93
CA ILE A 61 7.80 4.67 -14.31
C ILE A 61 7.94 6.16 -14.57
N ALA A 62 9.12 6.58 -15.02
CA ALA A 62 9.37 7.96 -15.41
C ALA A 62 8.39 8.43 -16.49
N GLY A 63 7.88 9.67 -16.33
CA GLY A 63 6.96 10.29 -17.27
C GLY A 63 5.50 9.81 -17.16
N ASP A 64 5.14 9.08 -16.11
CA ASP A 64 3.74 8.85 -15.76
C ASP A 64 3.08 10.17 -15.31
N GLU A 65 1.81 10.36 -15.67
CA GLU A 65 1.03 11.58 -15.38
C GLU A 65 0.90 11.84 -13.89
N HIS A 66 0.80 10.78 -13.08
CA HIS A 66 0.55 10.88 -11.64
C HIS A 66 1.78 10.63 -10.76
N LEU A 67 2.97 10.84 -11.33
CA LEU A 67 4.21 10.57 -10.60
C LEU A 67 4.43 11.52 -9.43
N GLU A 68 4.07 12.79 -9.61
CA GLU A 68 4.26 13.86 -8.61
C GLU A 68 3.07 13.99 -7.64
N ASP A 69 1.92 13.39 -7.95
CA ASP A 69 0.67 13.54 -7.19
C ASP A 69 0.05 12.21 -6.74
N ASP A 70 0.84 11.13 -6.66
CA ASP A 70 0.41 9.81 -6.22
C ASP A 70 -0.49 9.87 -4.97
N VAL A 71 -1.71 9.35 -5.07
CA VAL A 71 -2.71 9.44 -4.01
C VAL A 71 -2.23 8.83 -2.68
N VAL A 72 -1.37 7.80 -2.74
CA VAL A 72 -0.85 7.13 -1.54
C VAL A 72 0.52 7.65 -1.09
N PHE A 73 1.07 8.66 -1.75
CA PHE A 73 2.39 9.22 -1.45
C PHE A 73 3.51 8.17 -1.45
N GLY A 74 3.40 7.14 -2.30
CA GLY A 74 4.38 6.08 -2.40
C GLY A 74 5.53 6.42 -3.34
N ALA A 75 5.31 7.30 -4.31
CA ALA A 75 6.34 7.74 -5.25
C ALA A 75 7.43 8.56 -4.54
N SER A 76 8.68 8.25 -4.85
CA SER A 76 9.87 8.97 -4.39
C SER A 76 10.89 9.02 -5.51
N GLY A 77 11.63 10.12 -5.63
CA GLY A 77 12.60 10.35 -6.71
C GLY A 77 13.61 9.21 -6.88
N ASP A 78 14.12 8.66 -5.79
CA ASP A 78 15.10 7.56 -5.79
C ASP A 78 14.53 6.23 -6.32
N LEU A 79 13.19 6.13 -6.44
CA LEU A 79 12.47 4.95 -6.89
C LEU A 79 11.91 5.12 -8.32
N VAL A 80 12.21 6.24 -8.99
CA VAL A 80 11.81 6.48 -10.37
C VAL A 80 12.74 5.75 -11.34
N ALA A 81 12.16 4.95 -12.22
CA ALA A 81 12.83 4.13 -13.20
C ALA A 81 12.54 4.63 -14.62
N GLU A 82 13.61 4.88 -15.38
CA GLU A 82 13.54 5.24 -16.80
C GLU A 82 13.52 3.98 -17.67
N ILE A 83 12.53 3.90 -18.57
CA ILE A 83 12.49 2.86 -19.60
C ILE A 83 13.36 3.30 -20.77
N LYS A 84 14.44 2.58 -21.02
CA LYS A 84 15.34 2.82 -22.16
C LYS A 84 14.85 2.02 -23.37
N PRO A 85 14.44 2.69 -24.47
CA PRO A 85 13.90 1.99 -25.65
C PRO A 85 14.92 1.12 -26.39
N ARG A 86 16.21 1.48 -26.30
CA ARG A 86 17.33 0.78 -26.93
C ARG A 86 18.50 0.75 -25.96
N ASP A 87 18.43 -0.15 -24.99
CA ASP A 87 19.54 -0.34 -24.05
C ASP A 87 20.53 -1.37 -24.61
N PRO A 88 21.78 -0.98 -24.92
CA PRO A 88 22.80 -1.92 -25.37
C PRO A 88 23.20 -2.93 -24.29
N ALA A 89 22.94 -2.64 -23.02
CA ALA A 89 23.18 -3.53 -21.89
C ALA A 89 21.99 -4.46 -21.60
N CYS A 90 20.87 -4.31 -22.32
CA CYS A 90 19.75 -5.24 -22.19
C CYS A 90 20.19 -6.64 -22.65
N PRO A 91 20.04 -7.69 -21.81
CA PRO A 91 20.40 -9.05 -22.19
C PRO A 91 19.46 -9.65 -23.26
N ILE A 92 18.35 -8.96 -23.58
CA ILE A 92 17.41 -9.36 -24.62
C ILE A 92 17.42 -8.30 -25.74
N PRO A 93 18.15 -8.54 -26.85
CA PRO A 93 18.31 -7.56 -27.91
C PRO A 93 16.97 -7.05 -28.47
N GLY A 94 16.89 -5.73 -28.69
CA GLY A 94 15.74 -5.09 -29.31
C GLY A 94 14.53 -4.85 -28.40
N LEU A 95 14.60 -5.25 -27.12
CA LEU A 95 13.56 -4.92 -26.14
C LEU A 95 13.92 -3.64 -25.35
N PRO A 96 12.92 -2.82 -25.00
CA PRO A 96 13.11 -1.77 -24.01
C PRO A 96 13.44 -2.39 -22.65
N SER A 97 14.22 -1.68 -21.83
CA SER A 97 14.62 -2.20 -20.52
C SER A 97 14.71 -1.12 -19.45
N VAL A 98 14.69 -1.55 -18.20
CA VAL A 98 14.95 -0.76 -17.01
C VAL A 98 16.11 -1.40 -16.28
N HIS A 99 17.09 -0.60 -15.89
CA HIS A 99 18.21 -1.03 -15.05
C HIS A 99 18.04 -0.40 -13.68
N PHE A 100 17.93 -1.23 -12.65
CA PHE A 100 17.79 -0.77 -11.27
C PHE A 100 18.60 -1.68 -10.34
N ASN A 101 19.24 -1.09 -9.33
CA ASN A 101 20.04 -1.82 -8.35
C ASN A 101 19.40 -1.69 -6.98
N PHE A 102 19.20 -2.82 -6.31
CA PHE A 102 18.71 -2.85 -4.94
C PHE A 102 19.86 -3.05 -3.97
N SER A 103 19.92 -2.21 -2.93
CA SER A 103 20.86 -2.36 -1.82
C SER A 103 20.11 -2.78 -0.57
N LEU A 104 20.47 -3.93 -0.01
CA LEU A 104 19.84 -4.46 1.20
C LEU A 104 20.64 -4.06 2.44
N SER A 105 19.94 -3.61 3.47
CA SER A 105 20.54 -3.37 4.79
C SER A 105 20.76 -4.69 5.52
N ARG A 106 21.81 -4.78 6.34
CA ARG A 106 22.01 -5.93 7.23
C ARG A 106 20.86 -6.03 8.23
N GLU A 107 20.45 -7.25 8.51
CA GLU A 107 19.43 -7.51 9.52
C GLU A 107 19.98 -7.17 10.91
N SER A 108 19.27 -6.33 11.67
CA SER A 108 19.57 -6.03 13.06
C SER A 108 18.82 -6.95 14.03
N ALA A 109 19.17 -6.91 15.32
CA ALA A 109 18.41 -7.63 16.34
C ALA A 109 16.96 -7.13 16.46
N ALA A 110 16.70 -5.85 16.20
CA ALA A 110 15.37 -5.26 16.24
C ALA A 110 14.49 -5.73 15.07
N ASP A 111 15.08 -5.89 13.87
CA ASP A 111 14.35 -6.36 12.69
C ASP A 111 13.79 -7.78 12.87
N LYS A 112 14.48 -8.61 13.67
CA LYS A 112 14.03 -9.96 14.01
C LYS A 112 12.77 -9.98 14.88
N LEU A 113 12.48 -8.87 15.56
CA LEU A 113 11.35 -8.73 16.48
C LEU A 113 10.15 -8.02 15.85
N SER A 114 10.37 -7.18 14.82
CA SER A 114 9.32 -6.33 14.24
C SER A 114 8.31 -7.04 13.35
N GLY A 115 8.51 -8.33 13.07
CA GLY A 115 7.71 -9.07 12.10
C GLY A 115 7.89 -8.55 10.66
N ARG A 116 7.16 -9.16 9.72
CA ARG A 116 7.21 -8.80 8.30
C ARG A 116 6.31 -7.59 8.04
N VAL A 117 6.74 -6.67 7.17
CA VAL A 117 5.85 -5.61 6.66
C VAL A 117 4.68 -6.27 5.93
N GLY A 118 3.45 -5.88 6.29
CA GLY A 118 2.23 -6.49 5.76
C GLY A 118 1.88 -7.85 6.36
N ALA A 119 2.52 -8.27 7.46
CA ALA A 119 2.04 -9.39 8.26
C ALA A 119 0.60 -9.13 8.74
N ASP A 120 -0.18 -10.21 8.88
CA ASP A 120 -1.58 -10.15 9.31
C ASP A 120 -1.71 -9.39 10.65
N PRO A 121 -2.33 -8.19 10.67
CA PRO A 121 -2.49 -7.42 11.89
C PRO A 121 -3.43 -8.12 12.90
N GLY A 122 -4.24 -9.09 12.47
CA GLY A 122 -5.03 -9.94 13.36
C GLY A 122 -4.18 -10.76 14.33
N GLN A 123 -2.91 -11.03 13.99
CA GLN A 123 -1.95 -11.69 14.89
C GLN A 123 -1.46 -10.76 16.00
N ILE A 124 -1.61 -9.43 15.85
CA ILE A 124 -1.31 -8.45 16.89
C ILE A 124 -2.45 -8.42 17.93
N THR A 125 -3.70 -8.63 17.49
CA THR A 125 -4.90 -8.58 18.33
C THR A 125 -5.32 -9.93 18.91
N ALA A 126 -4.55 -11.00 18.67
CA ALA A 126 -4.86 -12.35 19.14
C ALA A 126 -4.79 -12.52 20.68
N GLY A 127 -4.33 -11.50 21.41
CA GLY A 127 -4.50 -11.39 22.86
C GLY A 127 -5.78 -10.63 23.22
N ASP A 128 -6.79 -11.36 23.70
CA ASP A 128 -7.98 -10.90 24.44
C ASP A 128 -8.81 -9.74 23.83
N VAL A 129 -9.17 -9.81 22.55
CA VAL A 129 -10.19 -8.93 21.97
C VAL A 129 -11.45 -9.73 21.63
N LYS A 130 -12.58 -9.40 22.30
CA LYS A 130 -13.91 -9.89 21.91
C LYS A 130 -14.13 -9.58 20.43
N ALA A 131 -14.51 -10.58 19.65
CA ALA A 131 -14.78 -10.46 18.22
C ALA A 131 -15.76 -9.30 17.94
N GLU A 132 -15.24 -8.16 17.48
CA GLU A 132 -16.05 -7.09 16.91
C GLU A 132 -16.35 -7.42 15.45
N ARG A 133 -17.48 -6.88 14.97
CA ARG A 133 -18.07 -7.23 13.68
C ARG A 133 -17.10 -6.91 12.53
N PRO A 134 -17.02 -7.75 11.48
CA PRO A 134 -16.17 -7.50 10.33
C PRO A 134 -16.47 -6.15 9.68
N TYR A 135 -15.41 -5.45 9.30
CA TYR A 135 -15.49 -4.21 8.52
C TYR A 135 -16.28 -4.43 7.22
N GLY A 136 -17.26 -3.57 6.94
CA GLY A 136 -18.15 -3.70 5.78
C GLY A 136 -19.43 -4.51 6.03
N SER A 137 -19.65 -5.01 7.25
CA SER A 137 -20.95 -5.59 7.60
C SER A 137 -22.05 -4.52 7.50
N PRO A 138 -23.21 -4.81 6.86
CA PRO A 138 -24.33 -3.87 6.84
C PRO A 138 -24.70 -3.46 8.27
N PRO A 139 -25.08 -2.20 8.55
CA PRO A 139 -25.58 -1.84 9.87
C PRO A 139 -26.70 -2.81 10.26
N ALA A 140 -26.75 -3.21 11.54
CA ALA A 140 -27.82 -4.07 12.01
C ALA A 140 -29.15 -3.37 11.70
N GLU A 141 -30.09 -4.10 11.07
CA GLU A 141 -31.42 -3.56 10.82
C GLU A 141 -32.02 -3.09 12.14
N ILE A 142 -32.29 -1.78 12.22
CA ILE A 142 -33.02 -1.23 13.35
C ILE A 142 -34.47 -1.64 13.10
N SER A 143 -34.88 -2.79 13.63
CA SER A 143 -36.28 -3.15 13.75
C SER A 143 -36.94 -2.12 14.65
N ALA A 144 -37.67 -1.17 14.07
CA ALA A 144 -38.48 -0.22 14.80
C ALA A 144 -39.67 -0.96 15.44
N GLU A 145 -39.46 -1.48 16.64
CA GLU A 145 -40.58 -1.79 17.54
C GLU A 145 -41.09 -0.48 18.11
N ALA A 146 -42.19 -0.01 17.53
CA ALA A 146 -42.97 1.08 18.09
C ALA A 146 -43.65 0.57 19.37
N GLU A 147 -43.08 0.91 20.53
CA GLU A 147 -43.78 0.81 21.81
C GLU A 147 -43.97 2.18 22.46
N THR A 148 -45.20 2.40 22.88
CA THR A 148 -45.73 3.69 23.33
C THR A 148 -45.69 3.72 24.85
N LYS A 149 -45.01 4.70 25.49
CA LYS A 149 -45.59 5.58 26.54
C LYS A 149 -44.54 6.40 27.33
N LYS A 150 -44.89 7.68 27.43
CA LYS A 150 -44.80 8.62 28.57
C LYS A 150 -43.41 9.02 29.11
N GLY A 151 -43.03 10.24 28.73
CA GLY A 151 -42.87 11.36 29.68
C GLY A 151 -41.51 11.48 30.36
N GLY A 152 -40.75 12.51 29.96
CA GLY A 152 -39.62 13.01 30.74
C GLY A 152 -38.66 13.86 29.90
N ILE A 153 -38.66 15.17 30.12
CA ILE A 153 -37.64 16.10 29.60
C ILE A 153 -36.37 15.87 30.42
N LEU A 154 -35.21 15.71 29.77
CA LEU A 154 -33.91 15.95 30.39
C LEU A 154 -32.90 16.39 29.31
N ALA A 155 -32.47 17.64 29.44
CA ALA A 155 -31.38 18.24 28.69
C ALA A 155 -30.02 17.76 29.25
N GLY A 156 -29.02 17.62 28.38
CA GLY A 156 -27.65 17.31 28.78
C GLY A 156 -26.64 17.75 27.73
N LEU A 157 -25.95 18.85 28.01
CA LEU A 157 -24.83 19.41 27.25
C LEU A 157 -23.54 18.76 27.77
N PHE A 158 -22.66 18.23 26.92
CA PHE A 158 -21.28 17.92 27.31
C PHE A 158 -20.28 18.27 26.20
N ARG A 159 -19.42 19.24 26.51
CA ARG A 159 -18.13 19.55 25.87
C ARG A 159 -17.03 18.80 26.62
N GLY A 160 -16.00 18.35 25.92
CA GLY A 160 -14.80 17.80 26.56
C GLY A 160 -13.59 17.76 25.62
N ARG A 161 -12.74 18.79 25.79
CA ARG A 161 -11.36 19.02 25.31
C ARG A 161 -10.97 18.63 23.89
#